data_AF-A0A963V632-F1
#
_entry.id   AF-A0A963V632-F1
#
_cell.length_a   1.000
_cell.length_b   1.000
_cell.length_c   1.000
_cell.angle_alpha   90.00
_cell.angle_beta   90.00
_cell.angle_gamma   90.00
#
_symmetry.space_group_name_H-M   'P 1'
#
loop_
_entity.id
_entity.type
_entity.pdbx_description
1 polymer ?
#
loop_
_entity_poly.entity_id
_entity_poly.type
_entity_poly.pdbx_seq_one_letter_code
_entity_poly.pdbx_strand_id
1 'polypeptide(L)'
;ELFHGPTLAFKDFAMQLIGQLFQIALQRDGRRVTIVGATSGDTGSAAIEAFRGLDNVDVFILFPHGRVSEVQRRQMTTPSEANVHALALDGTFDDCQSRLKDMFNHFEFRDAVGLAGVNSINWARVLA
;
A
#
# COMPACT_ATOMS: atom_id res chain seq x y z
N GLU A 1 -20.99 -10.38 6.95
CA GLU A 1 -20.51 -9.84 5.66
C GLU A 1 -19.41 -8.83 5.93
N LEU A 2 -18.25 -8.95 5.28
CA LEU A 2 -17.06 -8.11 5.53
C LEU A 2 -16.61 -7.34 4.27
N PHE A 3 -17.56 -6.88 3.45
CA PHE A 3 -17.28 -6.24 2.15
C PHE A 3 -17.99 -4.89 2.00
N HIS A 4 -18.47 -4.31 3.09
CA HIS A 4 -19.12 -2.99 3.11
C HIS A 4 -18.12 -1.83 3.23
N GLY A 5 -16.82 -2.15 3.15
CA GLY A 5 -15.74 -1.18 3.16
C GLY A 5 -15.52 -0.53 1.79
N PRO A 6 -14.65 0.49 1.72
CA PRO A 6 -14.48 1.32 0.53
C PRO A 6 -13.94 0.58 -0.69
N THR A 7 -13.29 -0.58 -0.51
CA THR A 7 -12.77 -1.38 -1.62
C THR A 7 -13.57 -2.66 -1.88
N LEU A 8 -14.67 -2.84 -1.14
CA LEU A 8 -15.56 -4.00 -1.23
C LEU A 8 -14.88 -5.32 -0.86
N ALA A 9 -13.84 -5.26 -0.01
CA ALA A 9 -13.06 -6.43 0.39
C ALA A 9 -12.79 -6.44 1.90
N PHE A 10 -12.68 -7.64 2.47
CA PHE A 10 -12.42 -7.82 3.91
C PHE A 10 -11.13 -7.16 4.42
N LYS A 11 -10.18 -6.90 3.51
CA LYS A 11 -8.91 -6.26 3.82
C LYS A 11 -9.09 -4.83 4.33
N ASP A 12 -10.22 -4.19 4.00
CA ASP A 12 -10.56 -2.85 4.47
C ASP A 12 -10.61 -2.76 6.00
N PHE A 13 -11.10 -3.80 6.67
CA PHE A 13 -11.27 -3.80 8.12
C PHE A 13 -9.95 -3.51 8.85
N ALA A 14 -8.91 -4.28 8.53
CA ALA A 14 -7.59 -4.10 9.11
C ALA A 14 -6.88 -2.87 8.56
N MET A 15 -6.94 -2.64 7.24
CA MET A 15 -6.16 -1.57 6.61
C MET A 15 -6.59 -0.18 7.08
N GLN A 16 -7.90 0.07 7.21
CA GLN A 16 -8.40 1.36 7.65
C GLN A 16 -7.98 1.70 9.09
N LEU A 17 -7.98 0.70 9.99
CA LEU A 17 -7.47 0.89 11.36
C LEU A 17 -5.97 1.18 11.35
N ILE A 18 -5.20 0.44 10.55
CA ILE A 18 -3.74 0.61 10.47
C ILE A 18 -3.37 1.99 9.94
N GLY A 19 -4.07 2.49 8.93
CA GLY A 19 -3.85 3.83 8.38
C GLY A 19 -3.94 4.91 9.46
N GLN A 20 -4.98 4.85 10.29
CA GLN A 20 -5.19 5.78 11.41
C GLN A 20 -4.10 5.66 12.48
N LEU A 21 -3.73 4.44 12.87
CA LEU A 21 -2.67 4.22 13.86
C LEU A 21 -1.31 4.71 13.36
N PHE A 22 -1.01 4.50 12.07
CA PHE A 22 0.20 5.02 11.42
C PHE A 22 0.22 6.54 11.45
N GLN A 23 -0.89 7.19 11.08
CA GLN A 23 -0.99 8.65 11.10
C GLN A 23 -0.67 9.21 12.49
N ILE A 24 -1.30 8.65 13.54
CA ILE A 24 -1.08 9.10 14.93
C ILE A 24 0.38 8.92 15.35
N ALA A 25 0.97 7.75 15.10
CA ALA A 25 2.34 7.45 15.47
C ALA A 25 3.34 8.37 14.75
N LEU A 26 3.18 8.53 13.44
CA LEU A 26 4.07 9.35 12.61
C LEU A 26 3.97 10.84 12.90
N GLN A 27 2.76 11.34 13.15
CA GLN A 27 2.55 12.73 13.57
C GLN A 27 3.21 13.01 14.92
N ARG A 28 3.11 12.09 15.88
CA ARG A 28 3.76 12.24 17.19
C ARG A 28 5.28 12.33 17.10
N ASP A 29 5.88 11.55 16.20
CA ASP A 29 7.35 11.50 16.03
C ASP A 29 7.87 12.53 15.01
N GLY A 30 6.99 13.25 14.31
CA GLY A 30 7.36 14.18 13.23
C GLY A 30 8.04 13.48 12.05
N ARG A 31 7.73 12.20 11.80
CA ARG A 31 8.37 11.37 10.79
C ARG A 31 7.48 11.17 9.58
N ARG A 32 8.11 10.99 8.42
CA ARG A 32 7.47 10.52 7.18
C ARG A 32 7.91 9.10 6.86
N VAL A 33 7.07 8.34 6.18
CA VAL A 33 7.40 6.99 5.69
C VAL A 33 6.93 6.80 4.26
N THR A 34 7.69 5.97 3.53
CA THR A 34 7.34 5.55 2.18
C THR A 34 6.81 4.12 2.24
N ILE A 35 5.50 3.97 2.05
CA ILE A 35 4.84 2.67 2.00
C ILE A 35 4.96 2.11 0.59
N VAL A 36 5.55 0.92 0.45
CA VAL A 36 5.62 0.24 -0.85
C VAL A 36 5.05 -1.17 -0.75
N GLY A 37 4.24 -1.54 -1.73
CA GLY A 37 3.58 -2.85 -1.81
C GLY A 37 3.49 -3.35 -3.25
N ALA A 38 3.42 -4.67 -3.39
CA ALA A 38 3.11 -5.34 -4.64
C ALA A 38 1.74 -6.03 -4.52
N THR A 39 0.89 -5.95 -5.53
CA THR A 39 -0.44 -6.56 -5.51
C THR A 39 -0.82 -7.19 -6.85
N SER A 40 -1.74 -8.16 -6.80
CA SER A 40 -2.51 -8.64 -7.94
C SER A 40 -3.91 -8.00 -8.03
N GLY A 41 -4.25 -7.10 -7.12
CA GLY A 41 -5.55 -6.40 -7.08
C GLY A 41 -5.87 -5.87 -5.68
N ASP A 42 -6.85 -6.49 -5.00
CA ASP A 42 -7.53 -5.97 -3.80
C ASP A 42 -6.62 -5.41 -2.69
N THR A 43 -5.49 -6.06 -2.39
CA THR A 43 -4.60 -5.60 -1.32
C THR A 43 -4.04 -4.21 -1.59
N GLY A 44 -3.83 -3.87 -2.86
CA GLY A 44 -3.35 -2.56 -3.27
C GLY A 44 -4.44 -1.50 -3.15
N SER A 45 -5.66 -1.81 -3.57
CA SER A 45 -6.83 -0.95 -3.36
C SER A 45 -7.00 -0.61 -1.88
N ALA A 46 -7.02 -1.62 -1.01
CA ALA A 46 -7.24 -1.43 0.42
C ALA A 46 -6.11 -0.64 1.09
N ALA A 47 -4.85 -0.84 0.65
CA ALA A 47 -3.72 -0.08 1.13
C ALA A 47 -3.78 1.40 0.68
N ILE A 48 -4.05 1.66 -0.60
CA ILE A 48 -4.20 3.03 -1.11
C ILE A 48 -5.31 3.75 -0.36
N GLU A 49 -6.46 3.12 -0.19
CA GLU A 49 -7.58 3.75 0.51
C GLU A 49 -7.30 3.99 2.01
N ALA A 50 -6.42 3.21 2.63
CA ALA A 50 -6.02 3.42 4.02
C ALA A 50 -5.00 4.54 4.22
N PHE A 51 -4.17 4.82 3.20
CA PHE A 51 -3.06 5.78 3.31
C PHE A 51 -3.24 7.05 2.45
N ARG A 52 -4.23 7.10 1.55
CA ARG A 52 -4.52 8.29 0.74
C ARG A 52 -4.81 9.50 1.62
N GLY A 53 -4.21 10.64 1.28
CA GLY A 53 -4.43 11.91 1.99
C GLY A 53 -3.74 12.00 3.35
N LEU A 54 -2.96 11.00 3.77
CA LEU A 54 -2.15 11.09 4.97
C LEU A 54 -0.87 11.88 4.70
N ASP A 55 -0.75 13.06 5.32
CA ASP A 55 0.36 13.98 5.07
C ASP A 55 1.73 13.35 5.25
N ASN A 56 1.89 12.43 6.21
CA ASN A 56 3.18 11.83 6.58
C ASN A 56 3.49 10.51 5.86
N VAL A 57 2.69 10.13 4.87
CA VAL A 57 2.84 8.84 4.18
C VAL A 57 2.80 9.05 2.68
N ASP A 58 3.77 8.50 1.97
CA ASP A 58 3.71 8.32 0.52
C ASP A 58 3.45 6.83 0.23
N VAL A 59 2.47 6.51 -0.60
CA VAL A 59 2.08 5.11 -0.90
C VAL A 59 2.31 4.76 -2.36
N PHE A 60 3.15 3.76 -2.60
CA PHE A 60 3.48 3.22 -3.92
C PHE A 60 3.02 1.77 -4.04
N ILE A 61 2.10 1.50 -4.96
CA ILE A 61 1.59 0.16 -5.23
C ILE A 61 2.02 -0.30 -6.62
N LEU A 62 2.84 -1.35 -6.64
CA LEU A 62 3.28 -2.05 -7.84
C LEU A 62 2.21 -3.09 -8.21
N PHE A 63 1.77 -3.07 -9.46
CA PHE A 63 0.83 -4.07 -9.99
C PHE A 63 1.16 -4.43 -11.43
N PRO A 64 0.90 -5.69 -11.86
CA PRO A 64 1.23 -6.10 -13.22
C PRO A 64 0.27 -5.49 -14.25
N HIS A 65 0.83 -4.82 -15.26
CA HIS A 65 0.08 -4.18 -16.33
C HIS A 65 -0.80 -5.18 -17.08
N GLY A 66 -2.08 -4.84 -17.28
CA GLY A 66 -3.04 -5.69 -18.00
C GLY A 66 -3.43 -6.99 -17.28
N ARG A 67 -3.00 -7.21 -16.02
CA ARG A 67 -3.24 -8.47 -15.28
C ARG A 67 -4.03 -8.28 -13.98
N VAL A 68 -4.66 -7.12 -13.80
CA VAL A 68 -5.54 -6.80 -12.67
C VAL A 68 -6.93 -6.51 -13.22
N SER A 69 -7.99 -6.85 -12.47
CA SER A 69 -9.36 -6.54 -12.91
C SER A 69 -9.57 -5.03 -13.08
N GLU A 70 -10.47 -4.64 -13.97
CA GLU A 70 -10.71 -3.21 -14.24
C GLU A 70 -11.20 -2.45 -12.99
N VAL A 71 -12.01 -3.09 -12.14
CA VAL A 71 -12.50 -2.49 -10.89
C VAL A 71 -11.33 -2.21 -9.94
N GLN A 72 -10.49 -3.21 -9.68
CA GLN A 72 -9.33 -3.06 -8.79
C GLN A 72 -8.31 -2.08 -9.36
N ARG A 73 -8.06 -2.12 -10.68
CA ARG A 73 -7.18 -1.17 -11.36
C ARG A 73 -7.66 0.26 -11.14
N ARG A 74 -8.96 0.54 -11.37
CA ARG A 74 -9.53 1.87 -11.14
C ARG A 74 -9.42 2.29 -9.68
N GLN A 75 -9.79 1.42 -8.74
CA GLN A 75 -9.63 1.71 -7.31
C GLN A 75 -8.19 2.14 -6.95
N MET A 76 -7.17 1.59 -7.61
CA MET A 76 -5.78 2.00 -7.41
C MET A 76 -5.38 3.26 -8.19
N THR A 77 -5.87 3.47 -9.41
CA THR A 77 -5.35 4.51 -10.33
C THR A 77 -6.19 5.79 -10.41
N THR A 78 -7.39 5.82 -9.84
CA THR A 78 -8.26 7.01 -9.85
C THR A 78 -8.20 7.91 -8.61
N PRO A 79 -7.67 7.48 -7.43
CA PRO A 79 -7.41 8.42 -6.34
C PRO A 79 -6.56 9.61 -6.81
N SER A 80 -6.90 10.80 -6.33
CA SER A 80 -6.32 12.06 -6.80
C SER A 80 -5.32 12.67 -5.82
N GLU A 81 -5.18 12.08 -4.64
CA GLU A 81 -4.27 12.54 -3.59
C GLU A 81 -2.82 12.42 -4.05
N ALA A 82 -2.05 13.49 -3.86
CA ALA A 82 -0.69 13.59 -4.37
C ALA A 82 0.28 12.55 -3.80
N ASN A 83 -0.06 11.97 -2.64
CA ASN A 83 0.74 10.96 -1.96
C ASN A 83 0.46 9.52 -2.45
N VAL A 84 -0.41 9.35 -3.46
CA VAL A 84 -0.80 8.04 -4.02
C VAL A 84 -0.12 7.81 -5.36
N HIS A 85 0.56 6.68 -5.48
CA HIS A 85 1.32 6.30 -6.67
C HIS A 85 1.03 4.85 -7.07
N ALA A 86 0.19 4.67 -8.09
CA ALA A 86 -0.08 3.37 -8.67
C ALA A 86 0.87 3.11 -9.85
N LEU A 87 1.76 2.12 -9.72
CA LEU A 87 2.81 1.80 -10.67
C LEU A 87 2.49 0.51 -11.41
N ALA A 88 2.09 0.64 -12.68
CA ALA A 88 1.91 -0.49 -13.57
C ALA A 88 3.27 -1.00 -14.06
N LEU A 89 3.57 -2.27 -13.84
CA LEU A 89 4.79 -2.92 -14.32
C LEU A 89 4.51 -3.90 -15.45
N ASP A 90 5.32 -3.85 -16.50
CA ASP A 90 5.33 -4.89 -17.52
C ASP A 90 5.88 -6.18 -16.91
N GLY A 91 5.06 -7.24 -16.90
CA GLY A 91 5.43 -8.53 -16.32
C GLY A 91 4.29 -9.18 -15.53
N THR A 92 4.68 -9.94 -14.52
CA THR A 92 3.80 -10.72 -13.63
C THR A 92 3.73 -10.12 -12.23
N PHE A 93 2.85 -10.67 -11.39
CA PHE A 93 2.81 -10.32 -9.97
C PHE A 93 4.12 -10.70 -9.26
N ASP A 94 4.74 -11.82 -9.63
CA ASP A 94 6.01 -12.26 -9.06
C ASP A 94 7.14 -11.28 -9.37
N ASP A 95 7.14 -10.67 -10.56
CA ASP A 95 8.07 -9.61 -10.92
C ASP A 95 7.89 -8.37 -10.03
N CYS A 96 6.63 -7.97 -9.77
CA CYS A 96 6.32 -6.89 -8.83
C CYS A 96 6.84 -7.21 -7.42
N GLN A 97 6.66 -8.46 -6.96
CA GLN A 97 7.17 -8.90 -5.66
C GLN A 97 8.70 -8.95 -5.64
N SER A 98 9.36 -9.33 -6.73
CA SER A 98 10.81 -9.32 -6.83
C SER A 98 11.36 -7.90 -6.70
N ARG A 99 10.78 -6.92 -7.43
CA ARG A 99 11.15 -5.50 -7.31
C ARG A 99 10.96 -4.98 -5.89
N LEU A 100 9.87 -5.36 -5.24
CA LEU A 100 9.64 -5.03 -3.84
C LEU A 100 10.77 -5.56 -2.95
N LYS A 101 11.15 -6.83 -3.10
CA LYS A 101 12.26 -7.45 -2.34
C LYS A 101 13.60 -6.78 -2.63
N ASP A 102 13.87 -6.44 -3.89
CA ASP A 102 15.10 -5.73 -4.29
C ASP A 102 15.21 -4.38 -3.55
N MET A 103 14.12 -3.61 -3.48
CA MET A 103 14.08 -2.35 -2.73
C MET A 103 14.34 -2.54 -1.22
N PHE A 104 13.80 -3.59 -0.61
CA PHE A 104 14.05 -3.89 0.81
C PHE A 104 15.46 -4.40 1.09
N ASN A 105 16.08 -5.09 0.14
CA ASN A 105 17.47 -5.57 0.24
C ASN A 105 18.50 -4.46 -0.03
N HIS A 106 18.09 -3.35 -0.62
CA HIS A 106 18.94 -2.17 -0.80
C HIS A 106 18.88 -1.26 0.44
N PHE A 107 19.68 -1.58 1.46
CA PHE A 107 19.61 -0.91 2.76
C PHE A 107 19.77 0.62 2.72
N GLU A 108 20.70 1.13 1.92
CA GLU A 108 20.91 2.59 1.79
C GLU A 108 19.66 3.30 1.23
N PHE A 109 19.09 2.80 0.14
CA PHE A 109 17.82 3.27 -0.42
C PHE A 109 16.68 3.17 0.60
N ARG A 110 16.53 2.01 1.23
CA ARG A 110 15.49 1.75 2.23
C ARG A 110 15.52 2.80 3.35
N ASP A 111 16.71 3.07 3.89
CA ASP A 111 16.89 3.99 5.01
C ASP A 111 16.75 5.45 4.55
N ALA A 112 17.23 5.79 3.35
CA ALA A 112 17.12 7.13 2.77
C ALA A 112 15.67 7.57 2.53
N VAL A 113 14.78 6.65 2.11
CA VAL A 113 13.37 6.98 1.82
C VAL A 113 12.40 6.61 2.94
N GLY A 114 12.90 6.07 4.06
CA GLY A 114 12.06 5.59 5.17
C GLY A 114 11.10 4.49 4.73
N LEU A 115 11.61 3.51 3.98
CA LEU A 115 10.82 2.49 3.32
C LEU A 115 10.16 1.53 4.34
N ALA A 116 8.84 1.42 4.26
CA ALA A 116 8.01 0.55 5.07
C ALA A 116 7.15 -0.35 4.17
N GLY A 117 7.01 -1.61 4.54
CA GLY A 117 6.28 -2.61 3.73
C GLY A 117 4.87 -2.81 4.23
N VAL A 118 3.90 -2.86 3.32
CA VAL A 118 2.55 -3.37 3.62
C VAL A 118 2.51 -4.84 3.22
N ASN A 119 2.78 -5.72 4.18
CA ASN A 119 2.69 -7.17 4.00
C ASN A 119 1.77 -7.79 5.06
N SER A 120 1.47 -9.08 4.92
CA SER A 120 0.62 -9.84 5.85
C SER A 120 1.30 -10.15 7.20
N ILE A 121 2.57 -9.77 7.38
CA ILE A 121 3.34 -10.01 8.60
C ILE A 121 3.25 -8.81 9.55
N ASN A 122 2.78 -7.64 9.08
CA ASN A 122 2.51 -6.51 9.96
C ASN A 122 1.50 -6.93 11.04
N TRP A 123 1.94 -6.98 12.29
CA TRP A 123 1.17 -7.51 13.42
C TRP A 123 -0.16 -6.77 13.63
N ALA A 124 -0.22 -5.49 13.24
CA ALA A 124 -1.46 -4.71 13.30
C ALA A 124 -2.55 -5.27 12.37
N ARG A 125 -2.20 -6.06 11.34
CA ARG A 125 -3.17 -6.78 10.48
C ARG A 125 -3.69 -8.08 11.09
N VAL A 126 -3.01 -8.62 12.11
CA VAL A 126 -3.44 -9.84 12.83
C VAL A 126 -4.30 -9.47 14.02
N LEU A 127 -4.07 -8.30 14.62
CA LEU A 127 -4.85 -7.77 15.74
C LEU A 127 -6.28 -7.38 15.34
N ALA A 128 -6.47 -6.93 14.10
CA ALA A 128 -7.75 -6.52 13.52
C ALA A 128 -8.44 -7.68 12.81
#